data_AF-A0A917ZLG6-F1
#
_entry.id   AF-A0A917ZLG6-F1
#
_cell.length_a   1.000
_cell.length_b   1.000
_cell.length_c   1.000
_cell.angle_alpha   90.00
_cell.angle_beta   90.00
_cell.angle_gamma   90.00
#
_symmetry.space_group_name_H-M   'P 1'
#
loop_
_entity.id
_entity.type
_entity.pdbx_description
1 polymer ?
#
loop_
_entity_poly.entity_id
_entity_poly.type
_entity_poly.pdbx_seq_one_letter_code
_entity_poly.pdbx_strand_id
1 'polypeptide(L)'
;MNTEEIIGNPKFRLIVSSLLTIAVGVLCSLFATEISKSGVVEWSAFHKAESFWWLLIVVVIWVSAQIFYLKHDERVYAFSDDAFCLAHIRKTKLEAFARQVKTDPDKANLVKASTLLKDLGVKQ
;
A
#
# COMPACT_ATOMS: atom_id res chain seq x y z
N MET A 1 6.72 14.64 5.23
CA MET A 1 5.52 14.20 4.51
C MET A 1 5.53 12.68 4.54
N ASN A 2 4.60 12.06 5.27
CA ASN A 2 4.63 10.62 5.51
C ASN A 2 4.28 9.88 4.21
N THR A 3 4.99 8.79 3.90
CA THR A 3 4.72 7.97 2.71
C THR A 3 3.27 7.47 2.66
N GLU A 4 2.65 7.24 3.82
CA GLU A 4 1.25 6.84 3.92
C GLU A 4 0.24 7.91 3.46
N GLU A 5 0.51 9.21 3.68
CA GLU A 5 -0.33 10.30 3.17
C GLU A 5 -0.27 10.41 1.63
N ILE A 6 0.91 10.16 1.07
CA ILE A 6 1.14 10.23 -0.37
C ILE A 6 0.44 9.08 -1.08
N ILE A 7 0.49 7.88 -0.50
CA ILE A 7 -0.14 6.68 -1.06
C ILE A 7 -1.66 6.68 -0.87
N GLY A 8 -2.17 7.22 0.24
CA GLY A 8 -3.60 7.33 0.49
C GLY A 8 -4.33 8.35 -0.39
N ASN A 9 -3.59 9.21 -1.12
CA ASN A 9 -4.19 10.22 -1.99
C ASN A 9 -4.55 9.63 -3.38
N PRO A 10 -5.85 9.50 -3.72
CA PRO A 10 -6.29 8.91 -5.00
C PRO A 10 -5.83 9.73 -6.21
N LYS A 11 -5.71 11.07 -6.07
CA LYS A 11 -5.23 11.94 -7.16
C LYS A 11 -3.77 11.67 -7.46
N PHE A 12 -2.95 11.48 -6.43
CA PHE A 12 -1.52 11.18 -6.61
C PHE A 12 -1.33 9.81 -7.28
N ARG A 13 -2.05 8.78 -6.81
CA ARG A 13 -2.05 7.45 -7.42
C ARG A 13 -2.43 7.49 -8.91
N LEU A 14 -3.46 8.26 -9.26
CA LEU A 14 -3.88 8.45 -10.65
C LEU A 14 -2.78 9.11 -11.49
N ILE A 15 -2.14 10.16 -10.98
CA ILE A 15 -1.07 10.87 -11.69
C ILE A 15 0.12 9.93 -11.94
N VAL A 16 0.60 9.24 -10.91
CA VAL A 16 1.74 8.30 -11.03
C VAL A 16 1.41 7.17 -12.01
N SER A 17 0.23 6.58 -11.90
CA SER A 17 -0.21 5.54 -12.85
C SER A 17 -0.30 6.09 -14.27
N SER A 18 -0.88 7.28 -14.47
CA SER A 18 -0.97 7.86 -15.83
C SER A 18 0.41 8.12 -16.44
N LEU A 19 1.34 8.66 -15.65
CA LEU A 19 2.71 8.96 -16.12
C LEU A 19 3.47 7.69 -16.50
N LEU A 20 3.40 6.64 -15.67
CA LEU A 20 4.07 5.39 -16.00
C LEU A 20 3.44 4.73 -17.25
N THR A 21 2.16 4.94 -17.57
CA THR A 21 1.50 4.32 -18.73
C THR A 21 2.01 4.98 -20.00
N ILE A 22 2.12 6.31 -19.95
CA ILE A 22 2.70 7.10 -21.02
C ILE A 22 4.15 6.66 -21.24
N ALA A 23 4.93 6.49 -20.17
CA ALA A 23 6.31 6.02 -20.27
C ALA A 23 6.41 4.63 -20.93
N VAL A 24 5.55 3.69 -20.55
CA VAL A 24 5.47 2.36 -21.19
C VAL A 24 5.14 2.48 -22.67
N GLY A 25 4.13 3.28 -23.04
CA GLY A 25 3.75 3.47 -24.44
C GLY A 25 4.88 4.05 -25.31
N VAL A 26 5.59 5.05 -24.79
CA VAL A 26 6.75 5.64 -25.45
C VAL A 26 7.88 4.63 -25.60
N LEU A 27 8.24 3.92 -24.52
CA LEU A 27 9.30 2.91 -24.55
C LEU A 27 8.98 1.73 -25.46
N CYS A 28 7.73 1.28 -25.52
CA CYS A 28 7.28 0.27 -26.47
C CYS A 28 7.46 0.73 -27.93
N SER A 29 7.16 1.99 -28.21
CA SER A 29 7.31 2.58 -29.55
C SER A 29 8.79 2.70 -29.96
N LEU A 30 9.64 3.12 -29.01
CA LEU A 30 11.09 3.17 -29.20
C LEU A 30 11.67 1.78 -29.42
N PHE A 31 11.26 0.81 -28.59
CA PHE A 31 11.66 -0.58 -28.73
C PHE A 31 11.28 -1.16 -30.08
N ALA A 32 10.03 -0.94 -30.53
CA ALA A 32 9.59 -1.36 -31.86
C ALA A 32 10.45 -0.75 -32.98
N THR A 33 10.90 0.49 -32.81
CA THR A 33 11.76 1.17 -33.79
C THR A 33 13.18 0.60 -33.78
N GLU A 34 13.75 0.31 -32.60
CA GLU A 34 15.10 -0.25 -32.46
C GLU A 34 15.22 -1.67 -33.02
N ILE A 35 14.19 -2.49 -32.85
CA ILE A 35 14.16 -3.87 -33.36
C ILE A 35 13.75 -3.97 -34.83
N SER A 36 13.16 -2.91 -35.40
CA SER A 36 12.69 -2.89 -36.80
C SER A 36 13.73 -2.24 -37.71
N LYS A 37 14.84 -2.92 -37.96
CA LYS A 37 15.85 -2.46 -38.91
C LYS A 37 15.43 -2.79 -40.34
N SER A 38 15.48 -1.80 -41.22
CA SER A 38 15.18 -1.96 -42.66
C SER A 38 13.78 -2.54 -42.96
N GLY A 39 12.81 -2.28 -42.08
CA GLY A 39 11.42 -2.73 -42.23
C GLY A 39 11.15 -4.18 -41.81
N VAL A 40 12.14 -4.88 -41.23
CA VAL A 40 12.00 -6.24 -40.72
C VAL A 40 12.24 -6.24 -39.21
N VAL A 41 11.38 -6.93 -38.46
CA VAL A 41 11.53 -7.09 -37.02
C VAL A 41 12.58 -8.16 -36.72
N GLU A 42 13.73 -7.75 -36.22
CA GLU A 42 14.83 -8.64 -35.81
C GLU A 42 14.71 -9.00 -34.33
N TRP A 43 13.91 -10.01 -34.01
CA TRP A 43 13.74 -10.47 -32.63
C TRP A 43 15.06 -10.88 -31.97
N SER A 44 16.01 -11.45 -32.71
CA SER A 44 17.33 -11.79 -32.17
C SER A 44 18.09 -10.59 -31.59
N ALA A 45 17.73 -9.36 -31.97
CA ALA A 45 18.37 -8.14 -31.48
C ALA A 45 17.68 -7.52 -30.24
N PHE A 46 16.58 -8.10 -29.72
CA PHE A 46 15.82 -7.47 -28.62
C PHE A 46 16.69 -7.18 -27.38
N HIS A 47 17.63 -8.07 -27.05
CA HIS A 47 18.50 -7.92 -25.87
C HIS A 47 19.56 -6.82 -26.05
N LYS A 48 19.81 -6.37 -27.29
CA LYS A 48 20.72 -5.28 -27.63
C LYS A 48 20.03 -3.92 -27.65
N ALA A 49 18.70 -3.91 -27.62
CA ALA A 49 17.90 -2.70 -27.58
C ALA A 49 17.94 -2.14 -26.14
N GLU A 50 18.54 -0.96 -25.94
CA GLU A 50 18.58 -0.31 -24.62
C GLU A 50 17.17 -0.02 -24.11
N SER A 51 16.25 0.30 -25.04
CA SER A 51 14.83 0.51 -24.74
C SER A 51 14.15 -0.70 -24.08
N PHE A 52 14.61 -1.93 -24.38
CA PHE A 52 14.08 -3.15 -23.75
C PHE A 52 14.36 -3.18 -22.24
N TRP A 53 15.57 -2.83 -21.83
CA TRP A 53 15.97 -2.82 -20.43
C TRP A 53 15.25 -1.72 -19.65
N TRP A 54 15.12 -0.53 -20.24
CA TRP A 54 14.32 0.54 -19.67
C TRP A 54 12.84 0.16 -19.53
N LEU A 55 12.27 -0.49 -20.55
CA LEU A 55 10.89 -0.98 -20.50
C LEU A 55 10.71 -1.98 -19.37
N LEU A 56 11.65 -2.92 -19.21
CA LEU A 56 11.60 -3.93 -18.15
C LEU A 56 11.65 -3.28 -16.76
N ILE A 57 12.52 -2.29 -16.55
CA ILE A 57 12.59 -1.53 -15.28
C ILE A 57 11.26 -0.81 -15.01
N VAL A 58 10.71 -0.11 -16.00
CA VAL A 58 9.46 0.65 -15.84
C VAL A 58 8.29 -0.30 -15.53
N VAL A 59 8.22 -1.47 -16.18
CA VAL A 59 7.20 -2.48 -15.89
C VAL A 59 7.33 -3.03 -14.47
N VAL A 60 8.55 -3.32 -14.00
CA VAL A 60 8.77 -3.77 -12.62
C VAL A 60 8.34 -2.71 -11.61
N ILE A 61 8.68 -1.44 -11.86
CA ILE A 61 8.26 -0.31 -11.01
C ILE A 61 6.73 -0.18 -11.01
N TRP A 62 6.11 -0.27 -12.20
CA TRP A 62 4.65 -0.23 -12.35
C TRP A 62 3.97 -1.28 -11.50
N VAL A 63 4.37 -2.55 -11.67
CA VAL A 63 3.77 -3.68 -10.96
C VAL A 63 3.98 -3.53 -9.45
N SER A 64 5.18 -3.14 -9.03
CA SER A 64 5.50 -2.91 -7.62
C SER A 64 4.62 -1.81 -7.01
N ALA A 65 4.40 -0.71 -7.74
CA ALA A 65 3.52 0.37 -7.30
C ALA A 65 2.07 -0.11 -7.16
N GLN A 66 1.56 -0.88 -8.13
CA GLN A 66 0.19 -1.43 -8.06
C GLN A 66 0.03 -2.40 -6.89
N ILE A 67 1.00 -3.28 -6.63
CA ILE A 67 0.99 -4.17 -5.46
C ILE A 67 0.98 -3.36 -4.16
N PHE A 68 1.78 -2.28 -4.09
CA PHE A 68 1.82 -1.42 -2.92
C PHE A 68 0.46 -0.74 -2.66
N TYR A 69 -0.17 -0.22 -3.72
CA TYR A 69 -1.50 0.35 -3.62
C TYR A 69 -2.54 -0.66 -3.18
N LEU A 70 -2.51 -1.88 -3.73
CA LEU A 70 -3.43 -2.95 -3.33
C LEU A 70 -3.28 -3.30 -1.85
N LYS A 71 -2.05 -3.44 -1.35
CA LYS A 71 -1.80 -3.70 0.08
C LYS A 71 -2.22 -2.55 1.00
N HIS A 72 -2.20 -1.32 0.50
CA HIS A 72 -2.71 -0.18 1.26
C HIS A 72 -4.24 -0.22 1.30
N ASP A 73 -4.88 -0.42 0.15
CA ASP A 73 -6.33 -0.53 0.04
C ASP A 73 -6.86 -1.71 0.88
N GLU A 74 -6.23 -2.89 0.84
CA GLU A 74 -6.60 -4.06 1.67
C GLU A 74 -6.54 -3.74 3.17
N ARG A 75 -5.54 -2.98 3.62
CA ARG A 75 -5.45 -2.54 5.02
C ARG A 75 -6.57 -1.59 5.39
N VAL A 76 -6.97 -0.69 4.49
CA VAL A 76 -8.11 0.21 4.71
C VAL A 76 -9.43 -0.56 4.67
N TYR A 77 -9.58 -1.50 3.73
CA TYR A 77 -10.75 -2.37 3.61
C TYR A 77 -10.91 -3.30 4.82
N ALA A 78 -9.83 -3.70 5.49
CA ALA A 78 -9.94 -4.41 6.76
C ALA A 78 -10.74 -3.61 7.81
N PHE A 79 -10.72 -2.27 7.76
CA PHE A 79 -11.55 -1.42 8.63
C PHE A 79 -12.97 -1.20 8.11
N SER A 80 -13.33 -1.71 6.92
CA SER A 80 -14.72 -1.68 6.44
C SER A 80 -15.58 -2.78 7.07
N ASP A 81 -14.97 -3.79 7.71
CA ASP A 81 -15.69 -4.76 8.51
C ASP A 81 -15.91 -4.19 9.93
N ASP A 82 -17.18 -3.95 10.28
CA ASP A 82 -17.58 -3.44 11.59
C ASP A 82 -17.03 -4.30 12.73
N ALA A 83 -16.89 -5.62 12.52
CA ALA A 83 -16.32 -6.53 13.51
C ALA A 83 -14.82 -6.28 13.74
N PHE A 84 -14.06 -6.03 12.67
CA PHE A 84 -12.63 -5.70 12.76
C PHE A 84 -12.42 -4.31 13.35
N CYS A 85 -13.25 -3.32 12.98
CA CYS A 85 -13.20 -1.97 13.56
C CYS A 85 -13.47 -2.01 15.07
N LEU A 86 -14.51 -2.74 15.50
CA LEU A 86 -14.83 -2.93 16.90
C LEU A 86 -13.70 -3.64 17.67
N ALA A 87 -13.13 -4.71 17.09
CA ALA A 87 -12.00 -5.42 17.67
C ALA A 87 -10.75 -4.52 17.79
N HIS A 88 -10.48 -3.70 16.78
CA HIS A 88 -9.35 -2.76 16.77
C HIS A 88 -9.53 -1.68 17.85
N ILE A 89 -10.70 -1.06 17.95
CA ILE A 89 -11.01 -0.08 19.01
C ILE A 89 -10.85 -0.72 20.40
N ARG A 90 -11.34 -1.95 20.58
CA ARG A 90 -11.22 -2.67 21.85
C ARG A 90 -9.75 -2.90 22.21
N LYS A 91 -8.95 -3.40 21.26
CA LYS A 91 -7.51 -3.60 21.42
C LYS A 91 -6.78 -2.30 21.76
N THR A 92 -7.05 -1.23 21.04
CA THR A 92 -6.44 0.09 21.28
C THR A 92 -6.79 0.66 22.65
N LYS A 93 -8.04 0.51 23.11
CA LYS A 93 -8.45 0.87 24.48
C LYS A 93 -7.72 0.05 25.54
N LEU A 94 -7.57 -1.25 25.32
CA LEU A 94 -6.82 -2.15 26.21
C LEU A 94 -5.33 -1.79 26.28
N GLU A 95 -4.70 -1.51 25.15
CA GLU A 95 -3.30 -1.08 25.10
C GLU A 95 -3.08 0.28 25.76
N ALA A 96 -3.99 1.23 25.54
CA ALA A 96 -3.96 2.53 26.21
C ALA A 96 -4.11 2.38 27.73
N PHE A 97 -5.03 1.53 28.20
CA PHE A 97 -5.20 1.22 29.61
C PHE A 97 -3.95 0.57 30.21
N ALA A 98 -3.35 -0.41 29.52
CA ALA A 98 -2.11 -1.05 29.97
C ALA A 98 -0.95 -0.07 30.09
N ARG A 99 -0.83 0.89 29.16
CA ARG A 99 0.17 1.98 29.25
C ARG A 99 -0.14 2.93 30.41
N GLN A 100 -1.40 3.23 30.66
CA GLN A 100 -1.82 4.07 31.78
C GLN A 100 -1.51 3.42 33.13
N VAL A 101 -1.79 2.12 33.28
CA VAL A 101 -1.44 1.32 34.47
C VAL A 101 0.07 1.31 34.71
N LYS A 102 0.86 1.20 33.65
CA LYS A 102 2.33 1.20 33.73
C LYS A 102 2.90 2.55 34.16
N THR A 103 2.20 3.66 33.86
CA THR A 103 2.71 5.02 34.06
C THR A 103 2.19 5.64 35.36
N ASP A 104 0.98 5.28 35.80
CA ASP A 104 0.31 5.89 36.96
C ASP A 104 -0.52 4.79 37.70
N PRO A 105 0.14 3.91 38.48
CA PRO A 105 -0.48 2.70 39.03
C PRO A 105 -1.62 2.99 40.04
N ASP A 106 -1.60 4.15 40.70
CA ASP A 106 -2.61 4.52 41.69
C ASP A 106 -3.97 4.88 41.07
N LYS A 107 -3.99 5.40 39.83
CA LYS A 107 -5.24 5.66 39.09
C LYS A 107 -5.83 4.42 38.45
N ALA A 108 -5.00 3.41 38.15
CA ALA A 108 -5.45 2.14 37.58
C ALA A 108 -6.30 1.32 38.55
N ASN A 109 -6.03 1.43 39.86
CA ASN A 109 -6.84 0.79 40.90
C ASN A 109 -8.28 1.35 41.01
N LEU A 110 -8.54 2.55 40.46
CA LEU A 110 -9.86 3.18 40.49
C LEU A 110 -10.78 2.71 39.36
N VAL A 111 -10.21 2.25 38.23
CA VAL A 111 -10.97 1.71 37.11
C VAL A 111 -10.89 0.19 37.19
N LYS A 112 -11.92 -0.44 37.77
CA LYS A 112 -12.01 -1.91 37.81
C LYS A 112 -11.85 -2.45 36.39
N ALA A 113 -10.84 -3.29 36.16
CA ALA A 113 -10.63 -3.94 34.86
C ALA A 113 -11.90 -4.68 34.38
N SER A 114 -12.74 -5.15 35.31
CA SER A 114 -14.04 -5.77 35.00
C SER A 114 -15.07 -4.81 34.40
N THR A 115 -15.12 -3.54 34.82
CA THR A 115 -15.99 -2.52 34.18
C THR A 115 -15.53 -2.20 32.78
N LEU A 116 -14.21 -2.15 32.55
CA LEU A 116 -13.64 -1.90 31.23
C LEU A 116 -13.90 -3.08 30.28
N LEU A 117 -13.72 -4.32 30.74
CA LEU A 117 -14.04 -5.52 29.97
C LEU A 117 -15.54 -5.65 29.64
N LYS A 118 -16.41 -5.21 30.56
CA LYS A 118 -17.87 -5.17 30.34
C LYS A 118 -18.26 -4.13 29.30
N ASP A 119 -17.68 -2.93 29.33
CA ASP A 119 -17.87 -1.88 28.32
C ASP A 119 -17.32 -2.29 26.94
N LEU A 120 -16.29 -3.14 26.92
CA LEU A 120 -15.75 -3.74 25.72
C LEU A 120 -16.59 -4.93 25.22
N GLY A 121 -17.75 -5.22 25.83
CA GLY A 121 -18.67 -6.26 25.37
C GLY A 121 -18.06 -7.68 25.33
N VAL A 122 -17.03 -7.93 26.13
CA VAL A 122 -16.46 -9.26 26.32
C VAL A 122 -17.38 -10.00 27.29
N LYS A 123 -18.05 -11.06 26.83
CA LYS A 123 -18.82 -11.94 27.73
C LYS A 123 -17.83 -12.57 28.72
N GLN A 124 -18.03 -12.29 30.01
CA GLN A 124 -17.41 -13.02 31.11
C GLN A 124 -18.09 -14.37 31.30
#